data_AF-A0AAD9D4M4-F1
#
_entry.id   AF-A0AAD9D4M4-F1
#
_cell.length_a   1.000
_cell.length_b   1.000
_cell.length_c   1.000
_cell.angle_alpha   90.00
_cell.angle_beta   90.00
_cell.angle_gamma   90.00
#
_symmetry.space_group_name_H-M   'P 1'
#
loop_
_entity.id
_entity.type
_entity.pdbx_description
1 polymer ?
#
loop_
_entity_poly.entity_id
_entity_poly.type
_entity_poly.pdbx_seq_one_letter_code
_entity_poly.pdbx_strand_id
1 'polypeptide(L)' 'MSSVKSVFPDAQVTPNCINSYPIRVKIQAHENGSTQTIWEGDQRNLFRKYASKRKKAVEAMVKNLNELKASKL' A
#
# COMPACT_ATOMS: atom_id res chain seq x y z
N MET A 1 7.07 3.75 -11.14
CA MET A 1 5.69 4.23 -10.92
C MET A 1 5.15 3.63 -9.62
N SER A 2 4.52 4.43 -8.76
CA SER A 2 3.95 4.00 -7.47
C SER A 2 2.55 3.39 -7.69
N SER A 3 2.30 2.19 -7.13
CA SER A 3 1.01 1.47 -7.25
C SER A 3 -0.18 2.24 -6.69
N VAL A 4 0.05 3.15 -5.73
CA VAL A 4 -0.99 4.04 -5.20
C VAL A 4 -1.41 5.07 -6.24
N LYS A 5 -0.42 5.74 -6.85
CA LYS A 5 -0.65 6.78 -7.87
C LYS A 5 -1.24 6.24 -9.17
N SER A 6 -1.11 4.95 -9.46
CA SER A 6 -1.76 4.34 -10.63
C SER A 6 -3.28 4.21 -10.44
N VAL A 7 -3.77 4.10 -9.21
CA VAL A 7 -5.22 3.96 -8.93
C VAL A 7 -5.85 5.29 -8.52
N PHE A 8 -5.13 6.05 -7.69
CA PHE A 8 -5.51 7.37 -7.19
C PHE A 8 -4.42 8.39 -7.60
N PRO A 9 -4.52 8.98 -8.80
CA PRO A 9 -3.49 9.88 -9.31
C PRO A 9 -3.27 11.11 -8.42
N ASP A 10 -4.35 11.62 -7.81
CA ASP A 10 -4.34 12.82 -6.97
C ASP A 10 -4.01 12.52 -5.49
N ALA A 11 -3.70 11.27 -5.13
CA ALA A 11 -3.40 10.92 -3.76
C ALA A 11 -2.07 11.54 -3.27
N GLN A 12 -2.14 12.23 -2.13
CA GLN A 12 -0.96 12.65 -1.40
C GLN A 12 -0.38 11.46 -0.63
N VAL A 13 0.90 11.16 -0.85
CA VAL A 13 1.61 10.06 -0.18
C VAL A 13 2.59 10.64 0.83
N THR A 14 2.35 10.38 2.11
CA THR A 14 3.25 10.79 3.20
C THR A 14 3.99 9.57 3.74
N PRO A 15 5.32 9.48 3.56
CA PRO A 15 6.09 8.39 4.13
C PRO A 15 6.24 8.58 5.65
N ASN A 16 5.88 7.55 6.43
CA ASN A 16 6.16 7.48 7.86
C ASN A 16 7.10 6.30 8.13
N CYS A 17 8.34 6.60 8.50
CA CYS A 17 9.39 5.61 8.73
C CYS A 17 9.60 5.39 10.23
N ILE A 18 9.41 4.16 10.69
CA ILE A 18 9.64 3.77 12.09
C ILE A 18 10.86 2.83 12.13
N ASN A 19 11.87 3.16 12.92
CA ASN A 19 13.08 2.34 13.09
C ASN A 19 12.89 1.32 14.25
N SER A 20 11.86 0.49 14.15
CA SER A 20 11.56 -0.55 15.14
C SER A 20 11.32 -1.89 14.45
N TYR A 21 11.87 -2.96 15.03
CA TYR A 21 11.72 -4.31 14.50
C TYR A 21 10.46 -4.98 15.08
N PRO A 22 9.67 -5.70 14.28
CA PRO A 22 9.85 -5.99 12.84
C PRO A 22 9.44 -4.82 11.93
N ILE A 23 10.22 -4.60 10.86
CA ILE A 23 9.91 -3.54 9.87
C ILE A 23 8.76 -4.00 8.97
N ARG A 24 7.63 -3.30 9.07
CA ARG A 24 6.42 -3.54 8.28
C ARG A 24 6.09 -2.31 7.43
N VAL A 25 5.55 -2.56 6.24
CA VAL A 25 5.04 -1.52 5.34
C VAL A 25 3.52 -1.56 5.42
N LYS A 26 2.91 -0.40 5.68
CA LYS A 26 1.46 -0.22 5.72
C LYS A 26 1.05 0.82 4.69
N ILE A 27 -0.07 0.56 4.02
CA ILE A 27 -0.76 1.52 3.17
C ILE A 27 -2.08 1.81 3.85
N GLN A 28 -2.29 3.07 4.23
CA GLN A 28 -3.49 3.54 4.91
C GLN A 28 -4.14 4.65 4.11
N ALA A 29 -5.47 4.59 3.96
CA ALA A 29 -6.27 5.70 3.49
C ALA A 29 -6.77 6.49 4.70
N HIS A 30 -6.63 7.82 4.63
CA HIS A 30 -7.16 8.75 5.62
C HIS A 30 -8.23 9.61 4.95
N GLU A 31 -9.50 9.44 5.33
CA GLU A 31 -10.61 10.23 4.81
C GLU A 31 -11.61 10.55 5.92
N ASN A 32 -12.08 11.81 5.98
CA ASN A 32 -13.09 12.29 6.92
C ASN A 32 -12.84 11.89 8.39
N GLY A 33 -11.57 11.90 8.82
CA GLY A 33 -11.17 11.50 10.17
C GLY A 33 -11.11 9.98 10.42
N SER A 34 -11.51 9.16 9.45
CA SER A 34 -11.35 7.70 9.50
C SER A 34 -10.04 7.26 8.86
N THR A 35 -9.41 6.24 9.45
CA THR A 35 -8.20 5.61 8.91
C THR A 35 -8.49 4.15 8.58
N GLN A 36 -8.34 3.77 7.31
CA GLN A 36 -8.53 2.40 6.85
C GLN A 36 -7.19 1.84 6.35
N THR A 37 -6.79 0.69 6.88
CA THR A 37 -5.61 -0.03 6.37
C THR A 37 -5.99 -0.80 5.11
N ILE A 38 -5.39 -0.40 3.98
CA ILE A 38 -5.60 -1.01 2.66
C ILE A 38 -4.74 -2.27 2.52
N TRP A 39 -3.50 -2.19 3.00
CA TRP A 39 -2.54 -3.28 2.89
C TRP A 39 -1.48 -3.18 3.99
N GLU A 40 -1.06 -4.33 4.52
CA GLU A 40 0.06 -4.44 5.45
C GLU A 40 0.92 -5.66 5.08
N GLY A 41 2.24 -5.53 5.17
CA GLY A 41 3.14 -6.65 4.95
C GLY A 41 4.59 -6.38 5.34
N ASP A 42 5.41 -7.44 5.34
CA ASP A 42 6.85 -7.34 5.58
C ASP A 42 7.54 -6.60 4.43
N GLN A 43 8.43 -5.64 4.74
CA GLN A 43 9.21 -4.92 3.73
C GLN A 43 10.01 -5.84 2.81
N ARG A 44 10.44 -7.01 3.31
CA ARG A 44 11.21 -7.99 2.55
C ARG A 44 10.44 -8.47 1.34
N ASN A 45 9.10 -8.54 1.42
CA ASN A 45 8.27 -8.95 0.29
C ASN A 45 8.35 -7.95 -0.88
N LEU A 46 8.80 -6.71 -0.65
CA LEU A 46 8.92 -5.68 -1.68
C LEU A 46 10.31 -5.61 -2.31
N PHE A 47 11.29 -6.37 -1.80
CA PHE A 47 12.65 -6.33 -2.31
C PHE A 47 12.76 -6.92 -3.72
N ARG A 48 13.57 -6.28 -4.57
CA ARG A 48 13.81 -6.72 -5.96
C ARG A 48 14.32 -8.16 -6.05
N LYS A 49 15.13 -8.61 -5.08
CA LYS A 49 15.66 -9.99 -5.01
C LYS A 49 14.59 -11.07 -4.81
N TYR A 50 13.41 -10.71 -4.29
CA TYR A 50 12.28 -11.62 -4.13
C TYR A 50 11.18 -11.27 -5.11
N ALA A 51 11.49 -11.32 -6.41
CA ALA A 51 10.60 -10.86 -7.49
C ALA A 51 9.19 -11.47 -7.44
N SER A 52 9.06 -12.76 -7.11
CA SER A 52 7.77 -13.44 -6.98
C SER A 52 6.94 -12.89 -5.80
N LYS A 53 7.56 -12.66 -4.65
CA LYS A 53 6.91 -12.05 -3.48
C LYS A 53 6.51 -10.61 -3.77
N ARG A 54 7.38 -9.86 -4.47
CA ARG A 54 7.14 -8.48 -4.87
C ARG A 54 5.95 -8.37 -5.82
N LYS A 55 5.90 -9.24 -6.84
CA LYS A 55 4.77 -9.29 -7.78
C LYS A 55 3.46 -9.53 -7.04
N LYS A 56 3.39 -10.57 -6.20
CA LYS A 56 2.20 -10.87 -5.38
C LYS A 56 1.79 -9.71 -4.47
N ALA A 57 2.76 -9.07 -3.81
CA ALA A 57 2.48 -7.93 -2.94
C ALA A 57 1.91 -6.74 -3.71
N VAL A 58 2.50 -6.40 -4.86
CA VAL A 58 2.01 -5.30 -5.70
C VAL A 58 0.62 -5.60 -6.27
N GLU A 59 0.37 -6.82 -6.74
CA GLU A 59 -0.94 -7.25 -7.23
C GLU A 59 -2.01 -7.13 -6.13
N ALA A 60 -1.70 -7.57 -4.90
CA ALA A 60 -2.59 -7.43 -3.76
C ALA A 60 -2.85 -5.96 -3.41
N MET A 61 -1.83 -5.10 -3.40
CA MET A 61 -2.00 -3.67 -3.17
C MET A 61 -2.94 -3.04 -4.21
N VAL A 62 -2.71 -3.30 -5.49
CA VAL A 62 -3.52 -2.75 -6.59
C VAL A 62 -4.96 -3.26 -6.50
N LYS A 63 -5.16 -4.54 -6.20
CA LYS A 63 -6.49 -5.12 -5.98
C LYS A 63 -7.23 -4.40 -4.85
N ASN A 64 -6.62 -4.28 -3.67
CA ASN A 64 -7.25 -3.64 -2.52
C ASN A 64 -7.53 -2.14 -2.75
N LEU A 65 -6.65 -1.45 -3.49
CA LEU A 65 -6.86 -0.05 -3.89
C LEU A 65 -8.05 0.09 -4.86
N ASN A 66 -8.20 -0.83 -5.81
CA ASN A 66 -9.34 -0.83 -6.73
C ASN A 66 -10.65 -1.17 -6.02
N GLU A 67 -10.63 -2.11 -5.07
CA GLU A 67 -11.79 -2.40 -4.20
C GLU A 67 -12.20 -1.16 -3.40
N LEU A 68 -11.24 -0.45 -2.79
CA LEU A 68 -11.51 0.81 -2.11
C LEU A 68 -12.11 1.88 -3.03
N LYS A 69 -11.61 1.97 -4.27
CA LYS A 69 -12.14 2.90 -5.28
C LYS A 69 -13.59 2.57 -5.63
N ALA A 70 -13.90 1.28 -5.80
CA ALA A 70 -15.25 0.81 -6.12
C ALA A 70 -16.22 1.00 -4.95
N SER A 71 -15.79 0.87 -3.69
CA SER A 71 -16.65 1.10 -2.52
C SER A 71 -16.95 2.56 -2.23
N LYS A 72 -16.25 3.51 -2.87
CA LYS A 72 -16.45 4.96 -2.71
C LYS A 72 -17.22 5.63 -3.85
N LEU A 73 -17.45 4.90 -4.94
CA LEU A 73 -18.31 5.27 -6.07
C LEU A 73 -19.71 4.71 -5.84
#